data_AF-A0A6L8T620-F1
#
_entry.id   AF-A0A6L8T620-F1
#
_cell.length_a   1.000
_cell.length_b   1.000
_cell.length_c   1.000
_cell.angle_alpha   90.00
_cell.angle_beta   90.00
_cell.angle_gamma   90.00
#
_symmetry.space_group_name_H-M   'P 1'
#
loop_
_entity.id
_entity.type
_entity.pdbx_description
1 polymer ?
#
loop_
_entity_poly.entity_id
_entity_poly.type
_entity_poly.pdbx_seq_one_letter_code
_entity_poly.pdbx_strand_id
1 'polypeptide(L)'
;MQEAVKKAAAAYINTDAGYKVYQHNCQCFNWGDFFLYVPNSFLKLFGFEKEFSDITQADVNFDEQLASEQDLKFSDEKWAILKKELFMNGTESLTDFIGDKVPDDNDTVDNLLDQIAEQMPDEELYKFYEKYCLEQQLASKWKTQQLIRRINDVAALIPSSEELELDHFDDIEINGEDVSGWFALSCNGSCTHTINEFLKPIITDDEIEKYDIDVRKIFDDLHVVYCG
;
A
#
# COMPACT_ATOMS: atom_id res chain seq x y z
N MET A 1 -10.07 -24.11 -13.40
CA MET A 1 -10.42 -22.68 -13.31
C MET A 1 -10.98 -22.33 -11.93
N GLN A 2 -12.07 -22.96 -11.47
CA GLN A 2 -12.68 -22.67 -10.15
C GLN A 2 -11.71 -22.80 -8.96
N GLU A 3 -10.84 -23.81 -8.95
CA GLU A 3 -9.83 -23.96 -7.89
C GLU A 3 -8.78 -22.83 -7.89
N ALA A 4 -8.38 -22.34 -9.08
CA ALA A 4 -7.46 -21.21 -9.20
C ALA A 4 -8.11 -19.90 -8.72
N VAL A 5 -9.42 -19.73 -8.99
CA VAL A 5 -10.21 -18.61 -8.48
C VAL A 5 -10.30 -18.64 -6.96
N LYS A 6 -10.59 -19.79 -6.36
CA LYS A 6 -10.62 -19.92 -4.88
C LYS A 6 -9.27 -19.62 -4.25
N LYS A 7 -8.17 -20.12 -4.84
CA LYS A 7 -6.80 -19.79 -4.38
C LYS A 7 -6.50 -18.29 -4.50
N ALA A 8 -6.90 -17.67 -5.61
CA ALA A 8 -6.74 -16.23 -5.79
C ALA A 8 -7.59 -15.42 -4.81
N ALA A 9 -8.84 -15.84 -4.55
CA ALA A 9 -9.72 -15.19 -3.57
C ALA A 9 -9.15 -15.30 -2.15
N ALA A 10 -8.74 -16.50 -1.72
CA ALA A 10 -8.08 -16.75 -0.45
C ALA A 10 -6.82 -15.88 -0.28
N ALA A 11 -5.98 -15.78 -1.31
CA ALA A 11 -4.81 -14.91 -1.25
C ALA A 11 -5.19 -13.42 -1.25
N TYR A 12 -6.22 -13.03 -1.99
CA TYR A 12 -6.62 -11.62 -2.12
C TYR A 12 -7.12 -11.05 -0.80
N ILE A 13 -7.92 -11.79 -0.03
CA ILE A 13 -8.42 -11.33 1.27
C ILE A 13 -7.31 -11.09 2.30
N ASN A 14 -6.10 -11.58 2.05
CA ASN A 14 -4.92 -11.31 2.89
C ASN A 14 -4.18 -10.01 2.52
N THR A 15 -4.52 -9.38 1.39
CA THR A 15 -4.04 -8.05 1.02
C THR A 15 -4.82 -6.96 1.75
N ASP A 16 -4.28 -5.76 1.90
CA ASP A 16 -5.00 -4.65 2.58
C ASP A 16 -6.32 -4.31 1.88
N ALA A 17 -6.29 -4.25 0.55
CA ALA A 17 -7.46 -3.96 -0.26
C ALA A 17 -8.51 -5.07 -0.16
N GLY A 18 -8.07 -6.34 -0.22
CA GLY A 18 -8.99 -7.47 -0.12
C GLY A 18 -9.56 -7.67 1.27
N TYR A 19 -8.76 -7.49 2.32
CA TYR A 19 -9.22 -7.54 3.70
C TYR A 19 -10.26 -6.44 3.97
N LYS A 20 -10.03 -5.20 3.49
CA LYS A 20 -11.01 -4.11 3.60
C LYS A 20 -12.35 -4.45 2.93
N VAL A 21 -12.30 -5.06 1.74
CA VAL A 21 -13.51 -5.52 1.05
C VAL A 21 -14.21 -6.63 1.85
N TYR A 22 -13.46 -7.61 2.31
CA TYR A 22 -13.96 -8.73 3.10
C TYR A 22 -14.67 -8.26 4.37
N GLN A 23 -14.07 -7.33 5.13
CA GLN A 23 -14.68 -6.75 6.33
C GLN A 23 -15.93 -5.93 6.00
N HIS A 24 -15.88 -5.09 4.97
CA HIS A 24 -17.02 -4.29 4.54
C HIS A 24 -18.24 -5.15 4.16
N ASN A 25 -17.98 -6.33 3.57
CA ASN A 25 -18.99 -7.28 3.13
C ASN A 25 -19.38 -8.28 4.22
N CYS A 26 -19.26 -7.92 5.50
CA CYS A 26 -19.62 -8.80 6.62
C CYS A 26 -18.90 -10.15 6.58
N GLN A 27 -17.60 -10.15 6.26
CA GLN A 27 -16.76 -11.36 6.20
C GLN A 27 -17.27 -12.37 5.16
N CYS A 28 -17.83 -11.86 4.07
CA CYS A 28 -18.23 -12.62 2.89
C CYS A 28 -17.40 -12.18 1.69
N PHE A 29 -17.04 -13.13 0.83
CA PHE A 29 -16.32 -12.88 -0.40
C PHE A 29 -16.78 -13.85 -1.48
N ASN A 30 -17.71 -13.40 -2.32
CA ASN A 30 -18.33 -14.24 -3.34
C ASN A 30 -17.81 -13.93 -4.75
N TRP A 31 -18.41 -14.57 -5.76
CA TRP A 31 -18.06 -14.33 -7.16
C TRP A 31 -18.25 -12.88 -7.60
N GLY A 32 -19.30 -12.21 -7.14
CA GLY A 32 -19.53 -10.79 -7.42
C GLY A 32 -18.39 -9.91 -6.91
N ASP A 33 -17.95 -10.14 -5.67
CA ASP A 33 -16.82 -9.43 -5.07
C ASP A 33 -15.51 -9.71 -5.82
N PHE A 34 -15.29 -10.97 -6.21
CA PHE A 34 -14.12 -11.37 -6.99
C PHE A 34 -14.04 -10.61 -8.32
N PHE A 35 -15.16 -10.54 -9.07
CA PHE A 35 -15.20 -9.80 -10.33
C PHE A 35 -15.12 -8.30 -10.17
N LEU A 36 -15.62 -7.74 -9.06
CA LEU A 36 -15.60 -6.31 -8.86
C LEU A 36 -14.22 -5.83 -8.38
N TYR A 37 -13.62 -6.53 -7.42
CA TYR A 37 -12.50 -5.99 -6.65
C TYR A 37 -11.14 -6.58 -7.02
N VAL A 38 -11.05 -7.84 -7.47
CA VAL A 38 -9.73 -8.47 -7.71
C VAL A 38 -9.17 -8.04 -9.06
N PRO A 39 -8.06 -7.28 -9.14
CA PRO A 39 -7.57 -6.77 -10.41
C PRO A 39 -6.81 -7.85 -11.22
N ASN A 40 -6.82 -7.73 -12.56
CA ASN A 40 -6.06 -8.66 -13.43
C ASN A 40 -4.56 -8.69 -13.13
N SER A 41 -3.98 -7.56 -12.69
CA SER A 41 -2.58 -7.50 -12.25
C SER A 41 -2.29 -8.48 -11.10
N PHE A 42 -3.26 -8.72 -10.21
CA PHE A 42 -3.15 -9.71 -9.14
C PHE A 42 -3.38 -11.14 -9.66
N LEU A 43 -4.37 -11.33 -10.54
CA LEU A 43 -4.71 -12.66 -11.10
C LEU A 43 -3.58 -13.27 -11.95
N LYS A 44 -2.75 -12.43 -12.57
CA LYS A 44 -1.53 -12.88 -13.29
C LYS A 44 -0.62 -13.76 -12.43
N LEU A 45 -0.56 -13.53 -11.10
CA LEU A 45 0.21 -14.36 -10.16
C LEU A 45 -0.31 -15.80 -10.09
N PHE A 46 -1.58 -16.00 -10.43
CA PHE A 46 -2.26 -17.30 -10.46
C PHE A 46 -2.38 -17.87 -11.87
N GLY A 47 -1.76 -17.22 -12.87
CA GLY A 47 -1.68 -17.69 -14.24
C GLY A 47 -2.95 -17.50 -15.07
N PHE A 48 -3.84 -16.58 -14.69
CA PHE A 48 -5.03 -16.27 -15.46
C PHE A 48 -5.43 -14.79 -15.37
N GLU A 49 -6.34 -14.39 -16.24
CA GLU A 49 -6.97 -13.08 -16.24
C GLU A 49 -8.49 -13.28 -16.36
N LYS A 50 -9.27 -12.32 -15.87
CA LYS A 50 -10.72 -12.28 -16.07
C LYS A 50 -11.05 -11.38 -17.26
N GLU A 51 -11.95 -11.85 -18.12
CA GLU A 51 -12.64 -11.02 -19.11
C GLU A 51 -14.07 -10.74 -18.63
N PHE A 52 -14.57 -9.51 -18.82
CA PHE A 52 -15.89 -9.10 -18.35
C PHE A 52 -17.05 -9.85 -19.03
N SER A 53 -16.80 -10.54 -20.14
CA SER A 53 -17.81 -11.24 -20.96
C SER A 53 -18.03 -12.71 -20.62
N ASP A 54 -17.16 -13.33 -19.82
CA ASP A 54 -16.97 -14.79 -19.91
C ASP A 54 -17.73 -15.61 -18.85
N ILE A 55 -18.36 -14.98 -17.86
CA ILE A 55 -18.98 -15.70 -16.73
C ILE A 55 -20.42 -15.23 -16.54
N THR A 56 -21.35 -16.16 -16.82
CA THR A 56 -22.79 -15.94 -16.66
C THR A 56 -23.31 -16.61 -15.39
N GLN A 57 -24.51 -16.24 -14.93
CA GLN A 57 -25.20 -16.94 -13.83
C GLN A 57 -25.43 -18.44 -14.08
N ALA A 58 -25.30 -18.91 -15.33
CA ALA A 58 -25.38 -20.33 -15.65
C ALA A 58 -24.10 -21.10 -15.30
N ASP A 59 -22.98 -20.41 -15.14
CA ASP A 59 -21.64 -21.01 -14.99
C ASP A 59 -21.21 -21.14 -13.53
N VAL A 60 -21.71 -20.27 -12.65
CA VAL A 60 -21.31 -20.20 -11.23
C VAL A 60 -22.49 -19.83 -10.32
N ASN A 61 -22.45 -20.30 -9.08
CA ASN A 61 -23.36 -19.83 -8.03
C ASN A 61 -22.80 -18.54 -7.42
N PHE A 62 -23.41 -17.39 -7.72
CA PHE A 62 -22.95 -16.10 -7.19
C PHE A 62 -23.05 -15.96 -5.67
N ASP A 63 -23.83 -16.81 -4.99
CA ASP A 63 -23.91 -16.84 -3.53
C ASP A 63 -22.80 -17.71 -2.89
N GLU A 64 -22.05 -18.47 -3.70
CA GLU A 64 -20.92 -19.27 -3.23
C GLU A 64 -19.82 -18.35 -2.66
N GLN A 65 -19.43 -18.62 -1.41
CA GLN A 65 -18.27 -17.98 -0.79
C GLN A 65 -16.99 -18.61 -1.35
N LEU A 66 -16.11 -17.76 -1.86
CA LEU A 66 -14.84 -18.13 -2.48
C LEU A 66 -13.67 -18.13 -1.50
N ALA A 67 -13.80 -17.37 -0.41
CA ALA A 67 -12.85 -17.32 0.69
C ALA A 67 -13.61 -17.17 2.01
N SER A 68 -12.95 -17.54 3.10
CA SER A 68 -13.48 -17.51 4.45
C SER A 68 -12.41 -17.09 5.45
N GLU A 69 -12.79 -16.97 6.71
CA GLU A 69 -11.89 -16.64 7.82
C GLU A 69 -10.71 -17.64 7.94
N GLN A 70 -10.93 -18.91 7.59
CA GLN A 70 -9.88 -19.95 7.63
C GLN A 70 -8.74 -19.68 6.63
N ASP A 71 -9.04 -18.90 5.59
CA ASP A 71 -8.09 -18.50 4.56
C ASP A 71 -7.27 -17.26 4.97
N LEU A 72 -7.62 -16.57 6.06
CA LEU A 72 -6.80 -15.51 6.63
C LEU A 72 -5.49 -16.11 7.16
N LYS A 73 -4.38 -15.44 6.86
CA LYS A 73 -3.01 -15.80 7.19
C LYS A 73 -2.28 -14.49 7.50
N PHE A 74 -2.12 -14.19 8.79
CA PHE A 74 -1.42 -12.99 9.21
C PHE A 74 0.07 -13.18 8.98
N SER A 75 0.69 -12.33 8.16
CA SER A 75 2.09 -12.49 7.78
C SER A 75 3.03 -11.79 8.76
N ASP A 76 4.28 -12.26 8.82
CA ASP A 76 5.36 -11.61 9.58
C ASP A 76 5.55 -10.13 9.17
N GLU A 77 5.34 -9.81 7.89
CA GLU A 77 5.39 -8.44 7.38
C GLU A 77 4.27 -7.57 8.00
N LYS A 78 3.04 -8.09 8.07
CA LYS A 78 1.93 -7.39 8.74
C LYS A 78 2.15 -7.26 10.23
N TRP A 79 2.75 -8.28 10.84
CA TRP A 79 3.13 -8.23 12.24
C TRP A 79 4.16 -7.15 12.51
N ALA A 80 5.23 -7.06 11.70
CA ALA A 80 6.24 -6.01 11.86
C ALA A 80 5.63 -4.60 11.77
N ILE A 81 4.69 -4.39 10.83
CA ILE A 81 3.95 -3.13 10.70
C ILE A 81 3.09 -2.87 11.93
N LEU A 82 2.26 -3.84 12.35
CA LEU A 82 1.40 -3.69 13.53
C LEU A 82 2.22 -3.40 14.79
N LYS A 83 3.31 -4.13 15.02
CA LYS A 83 4.20 -3.95 16.15
C LYS A 83 4.78 -2.54 16.19
N LYS A 84 5.29 -2.03 15.05
CA LYS A 84 5.77 -0.65 14.90
C LYS A 84 4.67 0.36 15.28
N GLU A 85 3.47 0.19 14.74
CA GLU A 85 2.34 1.10 14.99
C GLU A 85 1.88 1.08 16.46
N LEU A 86 1.87 -0.08 17.11
CA LEU A 86 1.56 -0.19 18.54
C LEU A 86 2.58 0.61 19.39
N PHE A 87 3.86 0.54 19.06
CA PHE A 87 4.87 1.37 19.74
C PHE A 87 4.68 2.87 19.47
N MET A 88 4.37 3.25 18.22
CA MET A 88 4.17 4.65 17.83
C MET A 88 2.93 5.27 18.49
N ASN A 89 1.84 4.52 18.63
CA ASN A 89 0.61 4.96 19.30
C ASN A 89 0.70 4.91 20.84
N GLY A 90 1.77 4.32 21.39
CA GLY A 90 2.09 4.36 22.81
C GLY A 90 1.17 3.49 23.68
N THR A 91 1.15 3.82 24.99
CA THR A 91 0.63 2.95 26.05
C THR A 91 -0.82 2.53 25.86
N GLU A 92 -1.68 3.36 25.29
CA GLU A 92 -3.10 3.02 25.07
C GLU A 92 -3.24 1.84 24.11
N SER A 93 -2.55 1.90 22.96
CA SER A 93 -2.58 0.82 21.97
C SER A 93 -1.88 -0.44 22.45
N LEU A 94 -0.78 -0.31 23.20
CA LEU A 94 -0.09 -1.44 23.81
C LEU A 94 -0.98 -2.13 24.86
N THR A 95 -1.70 -1.37 25.69
CA THR A 95 -2.62 -1.93 26.68
C THR A 95 -3.79 -2.64 26.01
N ASP A 96 -4.33 -2.06 24.93
CA ASP A 96 -5.42 -2.67 24.16
C ASP A 96 -5.01 -4.02 23.54
N PHE A 97 -3.81 -4.10 22.97
CA PHE A 97 -3.29 -5.35 22.40
C PHE A 97 -2.91 -6.38 23.47
N ILE A 98 -2.24 -5.95 24.55
CA ILE A 98 -1.77 -6.85 25.62
C ILE A 98 -2.94 -7.34 26.49
N GLY A 99 -3.96 -6.50 26.69
CA GLY A 99 -5.09 -6.77 27.59
C GLY A 99 -4.76 -6.70 29.09
N ASP A 100 -3.53 -6.30 29.45
CA ASP A 100 -3.04 -6.15 30.82
C ASP A 100 -2.07 -4.96 30.92
N LYS A 101 -1.50 -4.72 32.11
CA LYS A 101 -0.55 -3.66 32.36
C LYS A 101 0.70 -3.82 31.47
N VAL A 102 0.98 -2.76 30.71
CA VAL A 102 2.19 -2.64 29.89
C VAL A 102 3.43 -2.58 30.80
N PRO A 103 4.44 -3.45 30.59
CA PRO A 103 5.74 -3.34 31.24
C PRO A 103 6.43 -1.99 30.98
N ASP A 104 7.26 -1.53 31.91
CA ASP A 104 7.98 -0.25 31.78
C ASP A 104 9.19 -0.33 30.81
N ASP A 105 9.61 -1.54 30.45
CA ASP A 105 10.80 -1.81 29.64
C ASP A 105 10.41 -2.23 28.21
N ASN A 106 10.93 -1.51 27.21
CA ASN A 106 10.56 -1.71 25.80
C ASN A 106 10.96 -3.09 25.27
N ASP A 107 12.11 -3.64 25.67
CA ASP A 107 12.53 -4.98 25.23
C ASP A 107 11.59 -6.05 25.81
N THR A 108 11.14 -5.86 27.04
CA THR A 108 10.14 -6.73 27.67
C THR A 108 8.78 -6.63 26.97
N VAL A 109 8.35 -5.42 26.61
CA VAL A 109 7.12 -5.21 25.81
C VAL A 109 7.26 -5.90 24.45
N ASP A 110 8.38 -5.71 23.77
CA ASP A 110 8.62 -6.26 22.43
C ASP A 110 8.52 -7.80 22.41
N ASN A 111 9.15 -8.47 23.38
CA ASN A 111 9.07 -9.91 23.54
C ASN A 111 7.65 -10.39 23.92
N LEU A 112 6.94 -9.62 24.75
CA LEU A 112 5.57 -9.96 25.16
C LEU A 112 4.59 -9.86 23.97
N LEU A 113 4.74 -8.82 23.14
CA LEU A 113 3.96 -8.65 21.92
C LEU A 113 4.11 -9.85 21.00
N ASP A 114 5.34 -10.35 20.78
CA ASP A 114 5.57 -11.54 19.95
C ASP A 114 4.91 -12.80 20.55
N GLN A 115 5.03 -13.01 21.86
CA GLN A 115 4.41 -14.16 22.55
C GLN A 115 2.88 -14.16 22.46
N ILE A 116 2.27 -12.97 22.52
CA ILE A 116 0.82 -12.81 22.37
C ILE A 116 0.44 -13.07 20.92
N ALA A 117 1.14 -12.46 19.96
CA ALA A 117 0.86 -12.62 18.54
C ALA A 117 0.99 -14.09 18.08
N GLU A 118 1.99 -14.83 18.57
CA GLU A 118 2.21 -16.24 18.23
C GLU A 118 1.03 -17.16 18.65
N GLN A 119 0.27 -16.76 19.68
CA GLN A 119 -0.88 -17.51 20.18
C GLN A 119 -2.23 -16.94 19.71
N MET A 120 -2.23 -15.75 19.13
CA MET A 120 -3.45 -15.06 18.70
C MET A 120 -3.91 -15.61 17.34
N PRO A 121 -5.21 -15.91 17.17
CA PRO A 121 -5.75 -16.27 15.86
C PRO A 121 -5.51 -15.18 14.82
N ASP A 122 -5.28 -15.59 13.57
CA ASP A 122 -5.05 -14.69 12.44
C ASP A 122 -6.17 -13.62 12.32
N GLU A 123 -7.43 -14.02 12.49
CA GLU A 123 -8.58 -13.10 12.44
C GLU A 123 -8.50 -11.97 13.48
N GLU A 124 -7.97 -12.26 14.66
CA GLU A 124 -7.89 -11.33 15.78
C GLU A 124 -6.72 -10.37 15.56
N LEU A 125 -5.59 -10.87 15.05
CA LEU A 125 -4.48 -10.04 14.60
C LEU A 125 -4.92 -9.08 13.48
N TYR A 126 -5.75 -9.56 12.55
CA TYR A 126 -6.32 -8.74 11.50
C TYR A 126 -7.25 -7.63 12.04
N LYS A 127 -8.02 -7.87 13.11
CA LYS A 127 -8.83 -6.82 13.77
C LYS A 127 -7.95 -5.72 14.37
N PHE A 128 -6.83 -6.06 14.99
CA PHE A 128 -5.87 -5.07 15.48
C PHE A 128 -5.19 -4.31 14.33
N TYR A 129 -4.80 -5.03 13.28
CA TYR A 129 -4.23 -4.42 12.07
C TYR A 129 -5.21 -3.47 11.39
N GLU A 130 -6.50 -3.81 11.35
CA GLU A 130 -7.57 -2.95 10.86
C GLU A 130 -7.63 -1.64 11.63
N LYS A 131 -7.64 -1.75 12.97
CA LYS A 131 -7.77 -0.61 13.88
C LYS A 131 -6.58 0.33 13.83
N TYR A 132 -5.37 -0.20 13.73
CA TYR A 132 -4.14 0.60 13.90
C TYR A 132 -3.38 0.88 12.61
N CYS A 133 -3.52 0.06 11.57
CA CYS A 133 -2.63 0.12 10.40
C CYS A 133 -3.38 0.29 9.08
N LEU A 134 -4.53 -0.36 8.89
CA LEU A 134 -5.10 -0.60 7.57
C LEU A 134 -5.38 0.67 6.77
N GLU A 135 -5.97 1.69 7.41
CA GLU A 135 -6.26 2.95 6.71
C GLU A 135 -5.00 3.65 6.23
N GLN A 136 -3.98 3.71 7.07
CA GLN A 136 -2.70 4.31 6.75
C GLN A 136 -2.01 3.55 5.61
N GLN A 137 -1.96 2.22 5.68
CA GLN A 137 -1.34 1.38 4.65
C GLN A 137 -2.03 1.53 3.28
N LEU A 138 -3.36 1.61 3.28
CA LEU A 138 -4.11 1.89 2.05
C LEU A 138 -3.84 3.29 1.51
N ALA A 139 -3.74 4.29 2.37
CA ALA A 139 -3.43 5.67 1.98
C ALA A 139 -2.01 5.78 1.39
N SER A 140 -1.02 5.17 2.04
CA SER A 140 0.37 5.08 1.56
C SER A 140 0.45 4.41 0.20
N LYS A 141 -0.24 3.27 0.01
CA LYS A 141 -0.27 2.57 -1.28
C LYS A 141 -0.92 3.40 -2.38
N TRP A 142 -2.04 4.05 -2.08
CA TRP A 142 -2.72 4.92 -3.05
C TRP A 142 -1.84 6.11 -3.44
N LYS A 143 -1.20 6.77 -2.46
CA LYS A 143 -0.31 7.90 -2.71
C LYS A 143 0.92 7.48 -3.53
N THR A 144 1.49 6.30 -3.25
CA THR A 144 2.56 5.70 -4.06
C THR A 144 2.13 5.51 -5.51
N GLN A 145 0.93 4.98 -5.76
CA GLN A 145 0.41 4.82 -7.13
C GLN A 145 0.18 6.17 -7.83
N GLN A 146 -0.27 7.19 -7.10
CA GLN A 146 -0.40 8.53 -7.65
C GLN A 146 0.95 9.13 -8.02
N LEU A 147 1.97 8.95 -7.19
CA LEU A 147 3.33 9.39 -7.47
C LEU A 147 3.88 8.72 -8.72
N ILE A 148 3.78 7.39 -8.82
CA ILE A 148 4.21 6.63 -10.01
C ILE A 148 3.50 7.14 -11.27
N ARG A 149 2.18 7.33 -11.20
CA ARG A 149 1.42 7.87 -12.33
C ARG A 149 1.93 9.25 -12.72
N ARG A 150 2.14 10.14 -11.75
CA ARG A 150 2.62 11.50 -12.00
C ARG A 150 4.01 11.51 -12.62
N ILE A 151 4.92 10.63 -12.17
CA ILE A 151 6.26 10.47 -12.77
C ILE A 151 6.13 10.08 -14.24
N ASN A 152 5.29 9.08 -14.54
CA ASN A 152 5.07 8.64 -15.92
C ASN A 152 4.42 9.73 -16.80
N ASP A 153 3.44 10.46 -16.24
CA ASP A 153 2.78 11.57 -16.94
C ASP A 153 3.79 12.68 -17.27
N VAL A 154 4.73 13.00 -16.36
CA VAL A 154 5.80 13.97 -16.62
C VAL A 154 6.82 13.43 -17.63
N ALA A 155 7.26 12.17 -17.47
CA ALA A 155 8.19 11.53 -18.39
C ALA A 155 7.68 11.57 -19.84
N ALA A 156 6.37 11.42 -20.05
CA ALA A 156 5.74 11.49 -21.36
C ALA A 156 5.78 12.89 -22.00
N LEU A 157 6.01 13.95 -21.22
CA LEU A 157 6.12 15.33 -21.68
C LEU A 157 7.57 15.72 -22.01
N ILE A 158 8.56 14.93 -21.55
CA ILE A 158 9.98 15.17 -21.83
C ILE A 158 10.25 14.94 -23.32
N PRO A 159 10.92 15.90 -24.01
CA PRO A 159 11.34 15.69 -25.39
C PRO A 159 12.24 14.45 -25.50
N SER A 160 12.13 13.68 -26.60
CA SER A 160 12.95 12.48 -26.80
C SER A 160 14.48 12.72 -26.84
N SER A 161 14.91 13.97 -26.93
CA SER A 161 16.32 14.40 -26.87
C SER A 161 16.81 14.70 -25.45
N GLU A 162 15.93 14.60 -24.46
CA GLU A 162 16.17 14.93 -23.06
C GLU A 162 15.77 13.75 -22.17
N GLU A 163 16.28 13.73 -20.94
CA GLU A 163 16.00 12.70 -19.94
C GLU A 163 15.28 13.33 -18.74
N LEU A 164 14.37 12.57 -18.13
CA LEU A 164 13.73 12.95 -16.87
C LEU A 164 14.74 12.77 -15.73
N GLU A 165 14.91 13.83 -14.95
CA GLU A 165 15.66 13.83 -13.70
C GLU A 165 14.76 14.31 -12.57
N LEU A 166 14.85 13.68 -11.40
CA LEU A 166 14.15 14.13 -10.19
C LEU A 166 15.16 14.71 -9.20
N ASP A 167 14.93 15.93 -8.75
CA ASP A 167 15.86 16.61 -7.83
C ASP A 167 15.11 17.09 -6.59
N HIS A 168 15.77 17.00 -5.43
CA HIS A 168 15.20 17.47 -4.17
C HIS A 168 15.61 18.91 -3.92
N PHE A 169 14.63 19.74 -3.56
CA PHE A 169 14.86 21.12 -3.19
C PHE A 169 14.15 21.45 -1.88
N ASP A 170 14.86 22.18 -1.02
CA ASP A 170 14.36 22.72 0.24
C ASP A 170 13.96 24.19 0.11
N ASP A 171 12.95 24.60 0.88
CA ASP A 171 12.57 26.00 1.11
C ASP A 171 12.34 26.80 -0.19
N ILE A 172 11.72 26.18 -1.19
CA ILE A 172 11.39 26.85 -2.45
C ILE A 172 10.06 27.60 -2.33
N GLU A 173 10.10 28.92 -2.54
CA GLU A 173 8.89 29.76 -2.52
C GLU A 173 8.05 29.54 -3.79
N ILE A 174 6.84 28.97 -3.63
CA ILE A 174 5.87 28.76 -4.70
C ILE A 174 4.54 29.40 -4.30
N ASN A 175 4.12 30.44 -5.04
CA ASN A 175 2.91 31.20 -4.75
C ASN A 175 2.86 31.81 -3.33
N GLY A 176 4.01 32.15 -2.74
CA GLY A 176 4.12 32.72 -1.40
C GLY A 176 4.05 31.70 -0.25
N GLU A 177 4.16 30.41 -0.56
CA GLU A 177 4.33 29.33 0.40
C GLU A 177 5.71 28.69 0.19
N ASP A 178 6.45 28.45 1.27
CA ASP A 178 7.71 27.72 1.23
C ASP A 178 7.41 26.22 1.16
N VAL A 179 7.99 25.54 0.18
CA VAL A 179 7.75 24.12 -0.07
C VAL A 179 9.07 23.38 -0.26
N SER A 180 9.23 22.28 0.48
CA SER A 180 10.31 21.31 0.27
C SER A 180 9.78 20.02 -0.35
N GLY A 181 10.55 19.44 -1.27
CA GLY A 181 10.19 18.18 -1.91
C GLY A 181 10.94 17.88 -3.20
N TRP A 182 10.43 16.88 -3.93
CA TRP A 182 11.04 16.41 -5.17
C TRP A 182 10.40 17.06 -6.38
N PHE A 183 11.22 17.52 -7.33
CA PHE A 183 10.79 18.22 -8.53
C PHE A 183 11.23 17.46 -9.77
N ALA A 184 10.43 17.54 -10.83
CA ALA A 184 10.78 16.97 -12.11
C ALA A 184 11.50 18.00 -12.99
N LEU A 185 12.66 17.59 -13.48
CA LEU A 185 13.55 18.37 -14.33
C LEU A 185 13.75 17.65 -15.65
N SER A 186 13.96 18.43 -16.71
CA SER A 186 14.39 17.92 -18.00
C SER A 186 15.88 18.19 -18.19
N CYS A 187 16.64 17.16 -18.55
CA CYS A 187 18.09 17.25 -18.74
C CYS A 187 18.47 16.95 -20.19
N ASN A 188 19.25 17.84 -20.81
CA ASN A 188 19.77 17.64 -22.18
C ASN A 188 21.24 17.19 -22.21
N GLY A 189 21.73 16.62 -21.11
CA GLY A 189 23.12 16.18 -20.94
C GLY A 189 24.13 17.30 -20.61
N SER A 190 23.70 18.56 -20.53
CA SER A 190 24.57 19.70 -20.18
C SER A 190 23.92 20.74 -19.27
N CYS A 191 22.59 20.89 -19.33
CA CYS A 191 21.81 21.79 -18.49
C CYS A 191 20.51 21.12 -18.05
N THR A 192 20.13 21.35 -16.79
CA THR A 192 18.81 21.01 -16.25
C THR A 192 17.87 22.20 -16.38
N HIS A 193 16.65 21.94 -16.82
CA HIS A 193 15.59 22.94 -16.89
C HIS A 193 14.39 22.44 -16.08
N THR A 194 13.88 23.27 -15.18
CA THR A 194 12.58 23.04 -14.57
C THR A 194 11.54 23.09 -15.68
N ILE A 195 10.73 22.04 -15.79
CA ILE A 195 9.66 22.01 -16.77
C ILE A 195 8.60 23.02 -16.28
N ASN A 196 8.30 24.06 -17.08
CA ASN A 196 7.43 25.18 -16.66
C ASN A 196 6.03 24.75 -16.18
N GLU A 197 5.52 23.60 -16.61
CA GLU A 197 4.24 23.02 -16.11
C GLU A 197 4.35 22.41 -14.70
N PHE A 198 5.57 22.30 -14.15
CA PHE A 198 5.89 21.61 -12.90
C PHE A 198 6.74 22.46 -11.94
N LEU A 199 6.43 23.76 -11.83
CA LEU A 199 6.86 24.62 -10.71
C LEU A 199 6.27 24.18 -9.34
N LYS A 200 5.78 22.94 -9.23
CA LYS A 200 5.28 22.32 -8.01
C LYS A 200 5.96 20.97 -7.86
N PRO A 201 6.31 20.58 -6.63
CA PRO A 201 6.91 19.28 -6.40
C PRO A 201 5.98 18.15 -6.87
N ILE A 202 6.60 17.07 -7.34
CA ILE A 202 5.94 15.83 -7.69
C ILE A 202 5.40 15.13 -6.43
N ILE A 203 6.12 15.29 -5.32
CA ILE A 203 5.75 14.92 -3.95
C ILE A 203 6.49 15.83 -2.96
N THR A 204 5.82 16.29 -1.90
CA THR A 204 6.43 17.12 -0.83
C THR A 204 7.02 16.27 0.29
N ASP A 205 7.91 16.85 1.10
CA ASP A 205 8.46 16.16 2.27
C ASP A 205 7.38 15.83 3.31
N ASP A 206 6.41 16.73 3.52
CA ASP A 206 5.23 16.46 4.37
C ASP A 206 4.44 15.24 3.87
N GLU A 207 4.31 15.07 2.56
CA GLU A 207 3.62 13.91 1.98
C GLU A 207 4.46 12.63 2.13
N ILE A 208 5.78 12.73 2.01
CA ILE A 208 6.69 11.60 2.22
C ILE A 208 6.58 11.10 3.66
N GLU A 209 6.69 12.01 4.64
CA GLU A 209 6.61 11.68 6.07
C GLU A 209 5.22 11.13 6.42
N LYS A 210 4.16 11.86 6.02
CA LYS A 210 2.78 11.47 6.34
C LYS A 210 2.41 10.10 5.83
N TYR A 211 2.90 9.71 4.65
CA TYR A 211 2.52 8.45 4.00
C TYR A 211 3.63 7.39 4.09
N ASP A 212 4.71 7.63 4.84
CA ASP A 212 5.86 6.71 4.99
C ASP A 212 6.37 6.18 3.64
N ILE A 213 6.58 7.09 2.67
CA ILE A 213 6.92 6.73 1.28
C ILE A 213 8.43 6.67 1.07
N ASP A 214 8.93 5.50 0.67
CA ASP A 214 10.30 5.36 0.18
C ASP A 214 10.41 5.81 -1.28
N VAL A 215 10.61 7.13 -1.47
CA VAL A 215 10.69 7.74 -2.80
C VAL A 215 11.86 7.24 -3.63
N ARG A 216 13.00 6.92 -2.99
CA ARG A 216 14.20 6.42 -3.69
C ARG A 216 13.95 5.05 -4.29
N LYS A 217 13.32 4.15 -3.52
CA LYS A 217 12.90 2.85 -4.04
C LYS A 217 11.97 2.99 -5.25
N ILE A 218 11.02 3.93 -5.21
CA ILE A 218 10.11 4.17 -6.34
C ILE A 218 10.90 4.65 -7.58
N PHE A 219 11.85 5.56 -7.40
CA PHE A 219 12.66 6.08 -8.51
C PHE A 219 13.55 4.99 -9.10
N ASP A 220 14.16 4.16 -8.27
CA ASP A 220 14.95 2.99 -8.68
C ASP A 220 14.12 2.00 -9.49
N ASP A 221 12.92 1.65 -9.01
CA ASP A 221 11.99 0.74 -9.67
C ASP A 221 11.50 1.29 -11.03
N LEU A 222 11.44 2.62 -11.17
CA LEU A 222 11.09 3.30 -12.42
C LEU A 222 12.30 3.61 -13.30
N HIS A 223 13.52 3.33 -12.84
CA HIS A 223 14.78 3.66 -13.51
C HIS A 223 14.91 5.15 -13.86
N VAL A 224 14.44 6.03 -12.97
CA VAL A 224 14.54 7.48 -13.13
C VAL A 224 15.79 7.98 -12.44
N VAL A 225 16.56 8.85 -13.11
CA VAL A 225 17.74 9.49 -12.51
C VAL A 225 17.28 10.49 -11.45
N TYR A 226 17.95 10.51 -10.31
CA TYR A 226 17.63 11.46 -9.26
C TYR A 226 18.86 11.98 -8.52
N CYS A 227 18.78 13.22 -8.07
CA CYS A 227 19.78 13.94 -7.28
C CYS A 227 19.13 14.47 -6.00
N GLY A 228 19.86 14.48 -4.89
CA GLY A 228 19.38 14.95 -3.59
C GLY A 228 20.37 14.73 -2.48
#